data_AF-A0A7K0YF28-F1
#
_entry.id   AF-A0A7K0YF28-F1
#
_cell.length_a   1.000
_cell.length_b   1.000
_cell.length_c   1.000
_cell.angle_alpha   90.00
_cell.angle_beta   90.00
_cell.angle_gamma   90.00
#
_symmetry.space_group_name_H-M   'P 1'
#
loop_
_entity.id
_entity.type
_entity.pdbx_description
1 polymer ?
#
loop_
_entity_poly.entity_id
_entity_poly.type
_entity_poly.pdbx_seq_one_letter_code
_entity_poly.pdbx_strand_id
1 'polypeptide(L)'
;MKYFLSFLIGAITAAGGVFLHLSYPPFGLILGLAGTAATFWSVGKYYGKKRYRIAALAGWLIVLNDATTFGEGGELLVQGDTIGLTFLASSLAVVVIAIFLPAKS
;
A
#
# COMPACT_ATOMS: atom_id res chain seq x y z
N MET A 1 11.04 1.33 18.00
CA MET A 1 10.00 0.29 17.80
C MET A 1 8.82 0.76 16.94
N LYS A 2 8.05 1.80 17.32
CA LYS A 2 6.84 2.24 16.57
C LYS A 2 7.08 2.58 15.09
N TYR A 3 8.21 3.20 14.77
CA TYR A 3 8.61 3.49 13.38
C TYR A 3 8.83 2.22 12.55
N PHE A 4 9.62 1.28 13.08
CA PHE A 4 9.90 0.00 12.43
C PHE A 4 8.62 -0.82 12.23
N LEU A 5 7.74 -0.87 13.23
CA LEU A 5 6.44 -1.53 13.10
C LEU A 5 5.56 -0.86 12.05
N SER A 6 5.52 0.47 12.01
CA SER A 6 4.76 1.19 10.99
C SER A 6 5.29 0.90 9.59
N PHE A 7 6.61 0.89 9.42
CA PHE A 7 7.28 0.50 8.20
C PHE A 7 6.91 -0.91 7.75
N LEU A 8 7.00 -1.89 8.65
CA LEU A 8 6.66 -3.28 8.34
C LEU A 8 5.17 -3.44 8.00
N ILE A 9 4.29 -2.75 8.71
CA ILE A 9 2.85 -2.71 8.40
C ILE A 9 2.64 -2.20 6.98
N GLY A 10 3.26 -1.09 6.59
CA GLY A 10 3.15 -0.56 5.24
C GLY A 10 3.66 -1.52 4.16
N ALA A 11 4.79 -2.19 4.40
CA ALA A 11 5.34 -3.20 3.49
C ALA A 11 4.40 -4.41 3.31
N ILE A 12 3.86 -4.95 4.42
CA ILE A 12 2.89 -6.06 4.37
C ILE A 12 1.62 -5.64 3.65
N THR A 13 1.14 -4.41 3.87
CA THR A 13 -0.02 -3.87 3.17
C THR A 13 0.20 -3.77 1.67
N ALA A 14 1.36 -3.29 1.22
CA ALA A 14 1.72 -3.27 -0.20
C ALA A 14 1.73 -4.68 -0.79
N ALA A 15 2.43 -5.62 -0.14
CA ALA A 15 2.50 -7.00 -0.60
C ALA A 15 1.11 -7.64 -0.72
N GLY A 16 0.26 -7.45 0.30
CA GLY A 16 -1.13 -7.91 0.26
C GLY A 16 -1.92 -7.29 -0.89
N GLY A 17 -1.80 -5.99 -1.13
CA GLY A 17 -2.44 -5.32 -2.27
C GLY A 17 -1.98 -5.87 -3.62
N VAL A 18 -0.67 -6.07 -3.78
CA VAL A 18 -0.06 -6.64 -4.99
C VAL A 18 -0.55 -8.06 -5.25
N PHE A 19 -0.63 -8.93 -4.25
CA PHE A 19 -1.17 -10.28 -4.50
C PHE A 19 -2.68 -10.27 -4.75
N LEU A 20 -3.43 -9.41 -4.06
CA LEU A 20 -4.89 -9.37 -4.18
C LEU A 20 -5.37 -8.79 -5.51
N HIS A 21 -4.70 -7.77 -6.07
CA HIS A 21 -5.25 -7.05 -7.24
C HIS A 21 -5.42 -7.93 -8.49
N LEU A 22 -4.55 -8.94 -8.65
CA LEU A 22 -4.60 -9.90 -9.76
C LEU A 22 -5.33 -11.20 -9.42
N SER A 23 -5.52 -11.52 -8.14
CA SER A 23 -6.10 -12.82 -7.73
C SER A 23 -7.56 -12.98 -8.18
N TYR A 24 -8.37 -11.92 -8.09
CA TYR A 24 -9.78 -11.99 -8.48
C TYR A 24 -10.34 -10.61 -8.92
N PRO A 25 -9.97 -10.10 -10.10
CA PRO A 25 -10.47 -8.82 -10.59
C PRO A 25 -11.98 -8.84 -10.85
N PRO A 26 -12.74 -7.77 -10.49
CA PRO A 26 -12.30 -6.52 -9.88
C PRO A 26 -12.28 -6.55 -8.33
N PHE A 27 -12.81 -7.60 -7.70
CA PHE A 27 -12.99 -7.64 -6.25
C PHE A 27 -11.67 -7.65 -5.47
N GLY A 28 -10.65 -8.31 -5.99
CA GLY A 28 -9.30 -8.32 -5.42
C GLY A 28 -8.65 -6.94 -5.40
N LEU A 29 -8.82 -6.16 -6.48
CA LEU A 29 -8.43 -4.75 -6.54
C LEU A 29 -9.14 -3.94 -5.46
N ILE A 30 -10.47 -4.05 -5.39
CA ILE A 30 -11.28 -3.32 -4.40
C ILE A 30 -10.84 -3.65 -2.98
N LEU A 31 -10.63 -4.94 -2.68
CA LEU A 31 -10.20 -5.40 -1.37
C LEU A 31 -8.79 -4.91 -1.02
N GLY A 32 -7.85 -4.93 -1.99
CA GLY A 32 -6.50 -4.40 -1.82
C GLY A 32 -6.50 -2.90 -1.52
N LEU A 33 -7.33 -2.12 -2.22
CA LEU A 33 -7.49 -0.69 -1.98
C LEU A 33 -8.15 -0.38 -0.63
N ALA A 34 -9.21 -1.11 -0.29
CA ALA A 34 -9.87 -0.97 1.00
C ALA A 34 -8.94 -1.32 2.17
N GLY A 35 -8.16 -2.39 2.04
CA GLY A 35 -7.15 -2.80 3.02
C GLY A 35 -6.03 -1.75 3.16
N THR A 36 -5.59 -1.16 2.04
CA THR A 36 -4.60 -0.07 2.05
C THR A 36 -5.15 1.17 2.76
N ALA A 37 -6.36 1.60 2.42
CA ALA A 37 -7.02 2.73 3.07
C ALA A 37 -7.20 2.51 4.58
N ALA A 38 -7.75 1.34 4.96
CA ALA A 38 -7.99 0.97 6.34
C ALA A 38 -6.69 0.92 7.15
N THR A 39 -5.60 0.42 6.57
CA THR A 39 -4.31 0.33 7.25
C THR A 39 -3.72 1.71 7.51
N PHE A 40 -3.61 2.56 6.48
CA PHE A 40 -3.02 3.90 6.65
C PHE A 40 -3.88 4.78 7.57
N TRP A 41 -5.20 4.65 7.50
CA TRP A 41 -6.10 5.30 8.45
C TRP A 41 -5.83 4.83 9.88
N SER A 42 -5.80 3.52 10.11
CA SER A 42 -5.57 2.87 11.40
C SER A 42 -4.23 3.25 12.02
N VAL A 43 -3.14 3.26 11.25
CA VAL A 43 -1.79 3.67 11.71
C VAL A 43 -1.81 5.08 12.30
N GLY A 44 -2.48 6.03 11.63
CA GLY A 44 -2.57 7.40 12.14
C GLY A 44 -3.48 7.54 13.35
N LYS A 45 -4.55 6.73 13.44
CA LYS A 45 -5.47 6.74 14.59
C LYS A 45 -4.85 6.08 15.83
N TYR A 46 -4.12 4.99 15.65
CA TYR A 46 -3.52 4.22 16.74
C TYR A 46 -2.30 4.93 17.33
N TYR A 47 -1.42 5.48 16.48
CA TYR A 47 -0.20 6.13 16.97
C TYR A 47 -0.32 7.66 17.16
N GLY A 48 -1.43 8.27 16.73
CA GLY A 48 -1.77 9.68 16.97
C GLY A 48 -0.84 10.71 16.32
N LYS A 49 0.04 10.31 15.39
CA LYS A 49 0.96 11.25 14.70
C LYS A 49 1.14 10.89 13.23
N LYS A 50 1.14 11.91 12.36
CA LYS A 50 1.35 11.78 10.91
C LYS A 50 2.67 11.08 10.54
N ARG A 51 3.73 11.29 11.34
CA ARG A 51 5.07 10.71 11.11
C ARG A 51 5.10 9.18 11.02
N TYR A 52 4.15 8.49 11.65
CA TYR A 52 4.08 7.03 11.56
C TYR A 52 3.47 6.54 10.25
N ARG A 53 2.54 7.31 9.66
CA ARG A 53 2.06 7.06 8.29
C ARG A 53 3.17 7.26 7.25
N ILE A 54 4.11 8.18 7.49
CA ILE A 54 5.29 8.37 6.63
C ILE A 54 6.23 7.15 6.71
N ALA A 55 6.43 6.60 7.92
CA ALA A 55 7.21 5.38 8.07
C ALA A 55 6.54 4.18 7.35
N ALA A 56 5.22 4.05 7.45
CA ALA A 56 4.46 3.06 6.69
C ALA A 56 4.56 3.28 5.17
N LEU A 57 4.47 4.52 4.71
CA LEU A 57 4.69 4.87 3.31
C LEU A 57 6.04 4.39 2.80
N ALA A 58 7.11 4.55 3.58
CA ALA A 58 8.44 4.10 3.17
C ALA A 58 8.49 2.58 2.92
N GLY A 59 7.92 1.77 3.82
CA GLY A 59 7.85 0.32 3.62
C GLY A 59 6.96 -0.06 2.45
N TRP A 60 5.84 0.63 2.29
CA TRP A 60 4.91 0.44 1.18
C TRP A 60 5.57 0.73 -0.19
N LEU A 61 6.32 1.83 -0.30
CA LEU A 61 7.02 2.21 -1.54
C LEU A 61 8.10 1.21 -1.94
N ILE A 62 8.85 0.66 -0.97
CA ILE A 62 9.89 -0.32 -1.26
C ILE A 62 9.29 -1.57 -1.91
N VAL A 63 8.19 -2.09 -1.34
CA VAL A 63 7.52 -3.28 -1.87
C VAL A 63 6.87 -2.99 -3.22
N LEU A 64 6.25 -1.82 -3.41
CA LEU A 64 5.72 -1.47 -4.72
C LEU A 64 6.80 -1.33 -5.78
N ASN A 65 7.94 -0.71 -5.44
CA ASN A 65 9.05 -0.60 -6.35
C ASN A 65 9.50 -1.98 -6.81
N ASP A 66 9.69 -2.91 -5.87
CA ASP A 66 10.02 -4.30 -6.15
C ASP A 66 8.97 -4.98 -7.06
N ALA A 67 7.68 -4.80 -6.76
CA ALA A 67 6.58 -5.37 -7.54
C ALA A 67 6.48 -4.82 -8.99
N THR A 68 7.02 -3.62 -9.23
CA THR A 68 7.11 -2.99 -10.56
C THR A 68 8.44 -3.22 -11.27
N THR A 69 9.39 -3.93 -10.64
CA THR A 69 10.65 -4.34 -11.26
C THR A 69 10.60 -5.80 -11.69
N PHE A 70 11.40 -6.15 -12.70
CA PHE A 70 11.50 -7.53 -13.17
C PHE A 70 12.12 -8.41 -12.09
N GLY A 71 11.36 -9.43 -11.66
CA GLY A 71 11.88 -10.47 -10.77
C GLY A 71 12.72 -11.50 -11.52
N GLU A 72 13.20 -12.53 -10.80
CA GLU A 72 14.01 -13.61 -11.37
C GLU A 72 13.31 -14.39 -12.50
N GLY A 73 11.97 -14.43 -12.47
CA GLY A 73 11.16 -15.05 -13.53
C GLY A 73 10.97 -14.20 -14.78
N GLY A 74 11.49 -12.96 -14.83
CA GLY A 74 11.27 -12.03 -15.93
C GLY A 74 9.84 -11.47 -16.00
N GLU A 75 9.05 -11.67 -14.95
CA GLU A 75 7.69 -11.18 -14.84
C GLU A 75 7.59 -9.98 -13.89
N LEU A 76 6.60 -9.12 -14.15
CA LEU A 76 6.20 -8.04 -13.26
C LEU A 76 5.01 -8.50 -12.43
N LEU A 77 5.09 -8.32 -11.10
CA LEU A 77 3.94 -8.58 -10.23
C LEU A 77 2.84 -7.55 -10.42
N VAL A 78 3.21 -6.33 -10.78
CA VAL A 78 2.29 -5.28 -11.22
C VAL A 78 2.61 -4.92 -12.66
N GLN A 79 1.75 -5.37 -13.57
CA GLN A 79 1.96 -5.23 -15.00
C GLN A 79 1.59 -3.83 -15.50
N GLY A 80 2.15 -3.44 -16.64
CA GLY A 80 1.82 -2.18 -17.33
C GLY A 80 0.47 -2.22 -18.08
N ASP A 81 -0.41 -3.15 -17.73
CA ASP A 81 -1.74 -3.29 -18.31
C ASP A 81 -2.76 -2.42 -17.57
N THR A 82 -4.02 -2.42 -18.04
CA THR A 82 -5.07 -1.59 -17.45
C THR A 82 -5.31 -1.91 -15.98
N ILE A 83 -5.20 -3.17 -15.56
CA ILE A 83 -5.46 -3.59 -14.18
C ILE A 83 -4.33 -3.13 -13.25
N GLY A 84 -3.07 -3.39 -13.62
CA GLY A 84 -1.90 -2.99 -12.85
C GLY A 84 -1.76 -1.47 -12.75
N LEU A 85 -1.96 -0.74 -13.85
CA LEU A 85 -1.95 0.73 -13.84
C LEU A 85 -3.08 1.31 -12.97
N THR A 86 -4.28 0.71 -13.02
CA THR A 86 -5.39 1.12 -12.16
C THR A 86 -5.05 0.89 -10.69
N PHE A 87 -4.46 -0.25 -10.35
CA PHE A 87 -4.00 -0.53 -8.99
C PHE A 87 -2.95 0.48 -8.52
N LEU A 88 -1.92 0.77 -9.32
CA LEU A 88 -0.88 1.74 -8.96
C LEU A 88 -1.46 3.14 -8.74
N ALA A 89 -2.25 3.65 -9.68
CA ALA A 89 -2.79 5.00 -9.61
C ALA A 89 -3.75 5.16 -8.41
N SER A 90 -4.69 4.22 -8.26
CA SER A 90 -5.69 4.28 -7.19
C SER A 90 -5.10 4.03 -5.81
N SER A 91 -4.16 3.08 -5.66
CA SER A 91 -3.52 2.81 -4.37
C SER A 91 -2.63 3.97 -3.92
N LEU A 92 -1.90 4.60 -4.85
CA LEU A 92 -1.13 5.80 -4.56
C LEU A 92 -2.04 6.95 -4.11
N ALA A 93 -3.15 7.19 -4.82
CA ALA A 93 -4.13 8.21 -4.45
C ALA A 93 -4.70 7.95 -3.04
N VAL A 94 -5.08 6.71 -2.73
CA VAL A 94 -5.56 6.29 -1.41
C VAL A 94 -4.53 6.59 -0.32
N VAL A 95 -3.27 6.21 -0.53
CA VAL A 95 -2.20 6.44 0.46
C VAL A 95 -1.95 7.93 0.67
N VAL A 96 -1.89 8.72 -0.41
CA VAL A 96 -1.72 10.17 -0.34
C VAL A 96 -2.86 10.80 0.47
N ILE A 97 -4.11 10.50 0.13
CA ILE A 97 -5.29 11.01 0.86
C ILE A 97 -5.21 10.59 2.34
N ALA A 98 -4.92 9.32 2.62
CA ALA A 98 -4.86 8.80 3.98
C ALA A 98 -3.76 9.45 4.83
N ILE A 99 -2.64 9.87 4.24
CA ILE A 99 -1.58 10.61 4.95
C ILE A 99 -2.07 11.97 5.44
N PHE A 100 -2.94 12.65 4.68
CA PHE A 100 -3.46 13.98 5.03
C PHE A 100 -4.71 13.95 5.93
N LEU A 101 -5.35 12.79 6.12
CA LEU A 101 -6.44 12.67 7.08
C LEU A 101 -5.99 13.07 8.49
N PRO A 102 -6.87 13.67 9.32
CA PRO A 102 -6.51 14.02 10.69
C PRO A 102 -6.04 12.79 11.47
N ALA A 103 -4.91 12.92 12.14
CA ALA A 103 -4.50 11.97 13.18
C ALA A 103 -5.20 12.37 14.47
N LYS A 104 -5.58 11.38 15.29
CA LYS A 104 -6.24 11.65 16.58
C LYS A 104 -5.33 12.58 17.41
N SER A 105 -5.84 13.77 17.72
CA SER A 105 -5.22 14.76 18.62
C SER A 105 -5.20 14.24 20.05
#